data_AF-A0A439D9B2-F1
#
_entry.id   AF-A0A439D9B2-F1
#
_cell.length_a   1.000
_cell.length_b   1.000
_cell.length_c   1.000
_cell.angle_alpha   90.00
_cell.angle_beta   90.00
_cell.angle_gamma   90.00
#
_symmetry.space_group_name_H-M   'P 1'
#
loop_
_entity.id
_entity.type
_entity.pdbx_description
1 polymer ?
#
loop_
_entity_poly.entity_id
_entity_poly.type
_entity_poly.pdbx_seq_one_letter_code
_entity_poly.pdbx_strand_id
1 'polypeptide(L)'
;MENIEPRRKRRRQSLSYHTKRRKLGPNNPYRQNVAQQQALHVDFRSNESMQGPPNHRAEDFEQPRLRKCLFLLDTIEWKSATKLGDGYDGCVWKVKFGNKGTFVLKVFWDTQPPQTRNGYFAPQRECQNAAILQMIEAALEERPIPLRYEHPETQAQAMANMLAFSVPREEAQQQQAVGSPRAVLSYSPPIRRCYGWLDFDGDLIKHMPYQIKPQPRKQDKPPHSMSPGNTYHAIVYEYISEDDNEPASIKALLRFFHLIGFSFTCSPRIKNWKGGRLIDGSDVVYPGGVGWNVQYYGSPRIAAALLGSDPRLEEREANNNSRIT
;
A
#
# COMPACT_ATOMS: atom_id res chain seq x y z
N MET A 1 3.45 -10.85 -88.61
CA MET A 1 4.23 -9.75 -88.00
C MET A 1 3.24 -8.69 -87.58
N GLU A 2 2.85 -8.67 -86.30
CA GLU A 2 1.95 -7.66 -85.76
C GLU A 2 2.57 -7.03 -84.51
N ASN A 3 2.61 -5.70 -84.57
CA ASN A 3 3.13 -4.78 -83.57
C ASN A 3 2.22 -4.72 -82.35
N ILE A 4 2.82 -4.70 -81.14
CA ILE A 4 2.12 -4.35 -79.90
C ILE A 4 2.83 -3.13 -79.29
N GLU A 5 2.08 -2.04 -79.15
CA GLU A 5 2.50 -0.75 -78.56
C GLU A 5 2.83 -0.82 -77.05
N PRO A 6 3.70 0.08 -76.53
CA PRO A 6 4.12 0.09 -75.13
C PRO A 6 3.21 0.91 -74.20
N ARG A 7 3.00 0.38 -72.98
CA ARG A 7 2.18 0.94 -71.88
C ARG A 7 2.75 2.23 -71.27
N ARG A 8 1.84 3.20 -71.03
CA ARG A 8 2.04 4.51 -70.38
C ARG A 8 2.60 4.42 -68.94
N LYS A 9 3.61 5.26 -68.66
CA LYS A 9 4.12 5.60 -67.31
C LYS A 9 3.15 6.52 -66.56
N ARG A 10 2.81 6.21 -65.31
CA ARG A 10 2.19 7.17 -64.36
C ARG A 10 3.20 7.62 -63.30
N ARG A 11 3.47 8.93 -63.26
CA ARG A 11 4.22 9.65 -62.22
C ARG A 11 3.48 9.57 -60.89
N ARG A 12 4.17 9.19 -59.80
CA ARG A 12 3.70 9.37 -58.41
C ARG A 12 4.11 10.77 -57.94
N GLN A 13 3.14 11.59 -57.56
CA GLN A 13 3.35 12.87 -56.87
C GLN A 13 3.65 12.61 -55.39
N SER A 14 4.62 13.34 -54.84
CA SER A 14 5.01 13.34 -53.43
C SER A 14 4.03 14.16 -52.60
N LEU A 15 3.39 13.53 -51.60
CA LEU A 15 2.61 14.21 -50.57
C LEU A 15 3.47 14.39 -49.32
N SER A 16 3.89 15.64 -49.08
CA SER A 16 4.53 16.08 -47.84
C SER A 16 3.45 16.14 -46.75
N TYR A 17 3.59 15.33 -45.70
CA TYR A 17 2.74 15.41 -44.51
C TYR A 17 3.35 16.37 -43.49
N HIS A 18 2.79 17.58 -43.39
CA HIS A 18 2.95 18.45 -42.24
C HIS A 18 2.29 17.83 -41.01
N THR A 19 3.11 17.39 -40.05
CA THR A 19 2.64 16.84 -38.77
C THR A 19 2.25 17.99 -37.84
N LYS A 20 0.96 18.32 -37.77
CA LYS A 20 0.42 19.15 -36.68
C LYS A 20 0.56 18.36 -35.37
N ARG A 21 1.44 18.80 -34.47
CA ARG A 21 1.54 18.32 -33.07
C ARG A 21 0.18 18.50 -32.39
N ARG A 22 -0.60 17.42 -32.30
CA ARG A 22 -1.80 17.35 -31.45
C ARG A 22 -1.36 17.46 -29.98
N LYS A 23 -1.79 18.51 -29.29
CA LYS A 23 -1.70 18.59 -27.82
C LYS A 23 -2.52 17.44 -27.23
N LEU A 24 -1.84 16.53 -26.55
CA LEU A 24 -2.45 15.36 -25.88
C LEU A 24 -3.24 15.83 -24.66
N GLY A 25 -4.51 15.42 -24.56
CA GLY A 25 -5.40 15.74 -23.45
C GLY A 25 -5.01 15.07 -22.12
N PRO A 26 -5.63 15.48 -20.99
CA PRO A 26 -5.28 15.04 -19.64
C PRO A 26 -5.50 13.53 -19.37
N ASN A 27 -6.37 12.86 -20.15
CA ASN A 27 -6.69 11.43 -20.01
C ASN A 27 -5.90 10.51 -20.96
N ASN A 28 -4.73 10.94 -21.44
CA ASN A 28 -3.92 10.06 -22.28
C ASN A 28 -3.25 8.97 -21.41
N PRO A 29 -3.49 7.66 -21.67
CA PRO A 29 -2.85 6.57 -20.93
C PRO A 29 -1.31 6.65 -20.97
N TYR A 30 -0.71 7.26 -22.01
CA TYR A 30 0.74 7.49 -22.06
C TYR A 30 1.24 8.54 -21.06
N ARG A 31 0.47 9.60 -20.75
CA ARG A 31 0.84 10.59 -19.71
C ARG A 31 0.68 10.02 -18.31
N GLN A 32 -0.38 9.24 -18.08
CA GLN A 32 -0.57 8.51 -16.83
C GLN A 32 0.59 7.53 -16.57
N ASN A 33 1.10 6.86 -17.60
CA ASN A 33 2.27 5.97 -17.45
C ASN A 33 3.55 6.71 -17.01
N VAL A 34 3.85 7.87 -17.59
CA VAL A 34 5.08 8.61 -17.23
C VAL A 34 4.99 9.13 -15.80
N ALA A 35 3.84 9.69 -15.41
CA ALA A 35 3.62 10.15 -14.05
C ALA A 35 3.67 8.99 -13.03
N GLN A 36 3.11 7.83 -13.35
CA GLN A 36 3.19 6.63 -12.50
C GLN A 36 4.62 6.12 -12.37
N GLN A 37 5.38 6.05 -13.46
CA GLN A 37 6.79 5.64 -13.40
C GLN A 37 7.64 6.63 -12.61
N GLN A 38 7.43 7.94 -12.79
CA GLN A 38 8.10 8.97 -11.99
C GLN A 38 7.73 8.87 -10.51
N ALA A 39 6.47 8.58 -10.20
CA ALA A 39 6.00 8.38 -8.84
C ALA A 39 6.67 7.18 -8.14
N LEU A 40 7.19 6.19 -8.88
CA LEU A 40 7.94 5.08 -8.28
C LEU A 40 9.36 5.45 -7.83
N HIS A 41 9.85 6.64 -8.20
CA HIS A 41 11.18 7.13 -7.87
C HIS A 41 11.19 8.22 -6.79
N VAL A 42 10.04 8.56 -6.21
CA VAL A 42 10.00 9.53 -5.10
C VAL A 42 10.56 8.90 -3.83
N ASP A 43 11.27 9.69 -3.04
CA ASP A 43 11.77 9.26 -1.74
C ASP A 43 10.61 8.91 -0.81
N PHE A 44 10.67 7.72 -0.22
CA PHE A 44 9.64 7.18 0.68
C PHE A 44 10.18 6.82 2.07
N ARG A 45 11.47 7.11 2.30
CA ARG A 45 12.18 6.90 3.57
C ARG A 45 12.76 8.22 4.04
N SER A 46 12.55 8.54 5.31
CA SER A 46 13.16 9.67 6.00
C SER A 46 14.32 9.18 6.86
N ASN A 47 15.43 9.92 6.88
CA ASN A 47 16.55 9.67 7.79
C ASN A 47 16.28 10.11 9.23
N GLU A 48 15.18 10.81 9.48
CA GLU A 48 14.73 11.13 10.84
C GLU A 48 14.42 9.84 11.61
N SER A 49 14.78 9.82 12.89
CA SER A 49 14.52 8.67 13.75
C SER A 49 13.04 8.56 14.12
N MET A 50 12.58 7.34 14.39
CA MET A 50 11.25 7.05 14.93
C MET A 50 11.13 7.43 16.42
N GLN A 51 11.55 8.64 16.77
CA GLN A 51 11.44 9.19 18.13
C GLN A 51 10.27 10.19 18.19
N GLY A 52 9.35 9.98 19.14
CA GLY A 52 8.16 10.81 19.28
C GLY A 52 7.14 10.68 18.14
N PRO A 53 6.03 11.42 18.20
CA PRO A 53 5.04 11.45 17.13
C PRO A 53 5.63 12.08 15.85
N PRO A 54 5.20 11.66 14.64
CA PRO A 54 5.56 12.35 13.40
C PRO A 54 4.87 13.72 13.32
N ASN A 55 5.46 14.62 12.51
CA ASN A 55 4.71 15.77 11.99
C ASN A 55 3.56 15.27 11.11
N HIS A 56 2.48 16.05 11.04
CA HIS A 56 1.32 15.73 10.25
C HIS A 56 0.90 16.92 9.38
N ARG A 57 1.86 17.66 8.81
CA ARG A 57 1.56 18.82 7.93
C ARG A 57 1.05 18.34 6.57
N ALA A 58 0.40 19.23 5.82
CA ALA A 58 -0.13 18.88 4.50
C ALA A 58 0.97 18.36 3.57
N GLU A 59 2.16 18.98 3.60
CA GLU A 59 3.32 18.53 2.81
C GLU A 59 3.76 17.09 3.16
N ASP A 60 3.65 16.69 4.43
CA ASP A 60 4.03 15.34 4.88
C ASP A 60 3.05 14.28 4.36
N PHE A 61 1.76 14.63 4.23
CA PHE A 61 0.75 13.76 3.61
C PHE A 61 0.89 13.68 2.07
N GLU A 62 1.40 14.74 1.43
CA GLU A 62 1.68 14.75 -0.01
C GLU A 62 2.92 13.93 -0.36
N GLN A 63 3.93 13.89 0.52
CA GLN A 63 5.15 13.12 0.35
C GLN A 63 5.45 12.27 1.60
N PRO A 64 4.63 11.24 1.86
CA PRO A 64 4.77 10.43 3.06
C PRO A 64 6.08 9.64 3.03
N ARG A 65 6.91 9.85 4.07
CA ARG A 65 8.19 9.17 4.23
C ARG A 65 8.25 8.48 5.58
N LEU A 66 8.49 7.17 5.58
CA LEU A 66 8.61 6.41 6.82
C LEU A 66 9.91 6.82 7.54
N ARG A 67 9.84 7.04 8.85
CA ARG A 67 11.02 7.36 9.68
C ARG A 67 11.86 6.11 9.97
N LYS A 68 13.15 6.33 10.25
CA LYS A 68 14.14 5.27 10.47
C LYS A 68 13.91 4.57 11.82
N CYS A 69 13.93 3.25 11.82
CA CYS A 69 13.80 2.47 13.04
C CYS A 69 15.01 2.69 13.96
N LEU A 70 14.74 2.76 15.27
CA LEU A 70 15.75 2.91 16.32
C LEU A 70 16.45 1.60 16.69
N PHE A 71 16.01 0.47 16.13
CA PHE A 71 16.60 -0.83 16.42
C PHE A 71 17.83 -1.07 15.54
N LEU A 72 18.79 -1.81 16.07
CA LEU A 72 20.03 -2.12 15.35
C LEU A 72 19.96 -3.56 14.86
N LEU A 73 20.21 -3.78 13.56
CA LEU A 73 20.10 -5.11 12.94
C LEU A 73 21.09 -6.13 13.49
N ASP A 74 22.27 -5.69 13.93
CA ASP A 74 23.30 -6.52 14.54
C ASP A 74 22.88 -7.09 15.91
N THR A 75 21.86 -6.50 16.54
CA THR A 75 21.27 -7.01 17.79
C THR A 75 20.23 -8.10 17.60
N ILE A 76 19.94 -8.52 16.36
CA ILE A 76 18.99 -9.59 16.09
C ILE A 76 19.55 -10.95 16.54
N GLU A 77 18.78 -11.64 17.37
CA GLU A 77 19.08 -13.03 17.77
C GLU A 77 18.61 -14.04 16.71
N TRP A 78 19.36 -14.19 15.61
CA TRP A 78 18.96 -15.09 14.51
C TRP A 78 18.77 -16.56 14.91
N LYS A 79 19.41 -17.03 15.99
CA LYS A 79 19.25 -18.40 16.49
C LYS A 79 17.86 -18.66 17.08
N SER A 80 17.20 -17.64 17.62
CA SER A 80 15.86 -17.73 18.22
C SER A 80 14.76 -17.20 17.28
N ALA A 81 15.14 -16.60 16.14
CA ALA A 81 14.22 -16.11 15.13
C ALA A 81 13.45 -17.26 14.45
N THR A 82 12.21 -16.97 14.05
CA THR A 82 11.36 -17.92 13.31
C THR A 82 10.90 -17.27 12.01
N LYS A 83 11.02 -17.98 10.89
CA LYS A 83 10.47 -17.50 9.62
C LYS A 83 8.95 -17.64 9.64
N LEU A 84 8.24 -16.54 9.40
CA LEU A 84 6.78 -16.50 9.32
C LEU A 84 6.27 -16.75 7.90
N GLY A 85 7.05 -16.39 6.88
CA GLY A 85 6.73 -16.76 5.51
C GLY A 85 7.55 -16.04 4.45
N ASP A 86 7.54 -16.62 3.25
CA ASP A 86 8.06 -16.03 2.02
C ASP A 86 6.85 -15.53 1.19
N GLY A 87 6.47 -14.27 1.42
CA GLY A 87 5.33 -13.62 0.78
C GLY A 87 5.64 -13.12 -0.64
N TYR A 88 4.64 -12.52 -1.29
CA TYR A 88 4.83 -12.01 -2.65
C TYR A 88 5.89 -10.90 -2.70
N ASP A 89 5.84 -9.97 -1.74
CA ASP A 89 6.71 -8.79 -1.71
C ASP A 89 8.04 -9.00 -0.99
N GLY A 90 8.13 -10.00 -0.12
CA GLY A 90 9.29 -10.17 0.73
C GLY A 90 9.24 -11.39 1.63
N CYS A 91 10.28 -11.55 2.43
CA CYS A 91 10.36 -12.55 3.49
C CYS A 91 10.08 -11.90 4.85
N VAL A 92 9.42 -12.64 5.74
CA VAL A 92 8.96 -12.15 7.03
C VAL A 92 9.46 -13.06 8.14
N TRP A 93 10.07 -12.48 9.18
CA TRP A 93 10.57 -13.19 10.35
C TRP A 93 9.98 -12.62 11.64
N LYS A 94 9.72 -13.50 12.59
CA LYS A 94 9.58 -13.17 14.01
C LYS A 94 10.98 -13.10 14.61
N VAL A 95 11.36 -11.96 15.15
CA VAL A 95 12.71 -11.67 15.65
C VAL A 95 12.69 -11.03 17.04
N LYS A 96 13.82 -11.08 17.73
CA LYS A 96 14.09 -10.29 18.94
C LYS A 96 15.29 -9.39 18.69
N PHE A 97 15.18 -8.13 19.14
CA PHE A 97 16.28 -7.16 19.10
C PHE A 97 16.84 -7.02 20.52
N GLY A 98 17.83 -7.86 20.85
CA GLY A 98 18.28 -8.07 22.24
C GLY A 98 17.09 -8.25 23.20
N ASN A 99 17.09 -7.49 24.30
CA ASN A 99 16.06 -7.58 25.35
C ASN A 99 14.79 -6.73 25.10
N LYS A 100 14.60 -6.15 23.90
CA LYS A 100 13.48 -5.22 23.62
C LYS A 100 12.11 -5.90 23.42
N GLY A 101 12.08 -7.22 23.32
CA GLY A 101 10.87 -8.00 23.07
C GLY A 101 10.83 -8.63 21.68
N THR A 102 9.63 -9.08 21.29
CA THR A 102 9.39 -9.81 20.03
C THR A 102 8.77 -8.89 18.99
N PHE A 103 9.32 -8.92 17.79
CA PHE A 103 8.94 -8.08 16.66
C PHE A 103 8.83 -8.91 15.39
N VAL A 104 8.38 -8.24 14.33
CA VAL A 104 8.42 -8.79 12.99
C VAL A 104 9.30 -7.93 12.11
N LEU A 105 10.21 -8.59 11.39
CA LEU A 105 11.02 -7.98 10.35
C LEU A 105 10.49 -8.45 9.00
N LYS A 106 10.00 -7.54 8.17
CA LYS A 106 9.70 -7.79 6.75
C LYS A 106 10.86 -7.24 5.93
N VAL A 107 11.50 -8.07 5.12
CA VAL A 107 12.54 -7.66 4.17
C VAL A 107 12.03 -7.92 2.76
N PHE A 108 12.09 -6.91 1.91
CA PHE A 108 11.52 -6.97 0.57
C PHE A 108 12.49 -7.62 -0.43
N TRP A 109 11.94 -8.31 -1.44
CA TRP A 109 12.76 -8.91 -2.50
C TRP A 109 13.41 -7.86 -3.39
N ASP A 110 12.66 -6.81 -3.73
CA ASP A 110 13.05 -5.79 -4.68
C ASP A 110 13.87 -4.68 -4.00
N THR A 111 15.03 -4.37 -4.57
CA THR A 111 15.89 -3.25 -4.15
C THR A 111 15.73 -2.01 -5.00
N GLN A 112 14.99 -2.12 -6.11
CA GLN A 112 14.73 -1.04 -7.06
C GLN A 112 13.28 -1.14 -7.58
N PRO A 113 12.67 -0.02 -7.99
CA PRO A 113 11.35 -0.05 -8.61
C PRO A 113 11.28 -0.98 -9.83
N PRO A 114 10.17 -1.71 -10.01
CA PRO A 114 10.01 -2.55 -11.18
C PRO A 114 9.94 -1.71 -12.45
N GLN A 115 10.59 -2.16 -13.52
CA GLN A 115 10.54 -1.52 -14.83
C GLN A 115 9.23 -1.82 -15.60
N THR A 116 8.32 -2.60 -15.00
CA THR A 116 7.09 -3.03 -15.65
C THR A 116 6.03 -1.93 -15.58
N ARG A 117 5.24 -1.81 -16.66
CA ARG A 117 4.26 -0.72 -16.82
C ARG A 117 3.19 -0.65 -15.73
N ASN A 118 2.84 -1.78 -15.12
CA ASN A 118 1.79 -1.90 -14.10
C ASN A 118 2.34 -2.41 -12.76
N GLY A 119 3.66 -2.39 -12.57
CA GLY A 119 4.28 -2.79 -11.32
C GLY A 119 4.08 -1.72 -10.24
N TYR A 120 4.01 -2.15 -8.98
CA TYR A 120 4.19 -1.26 -7.84
C TYR A 120 5.50 -1.62 -7.15
N PHE A 121 6.13 -0.65 -6.48
CA PHE A 121 7.31 -0.92 -5.67
C PHE A 121 6.85 -1.17 -4.23
N ALA A 122 6.89 -2.44 -3.79
CA ALA A 122 6.35 -2.85 -2.49
C ALA A 122 6.98 -2.11 -1.28
N PRO A 123 8.32 -1.95 -1.19
CA PRO A 123 8.94 -1.14 -0.14
C PRO A 123 8.36 0.26 -0.05
N GLN A 124 8.17 0.92 -1.19
CA GLN A 124 7.63 2.27 -1.27
C GLN A 124 6.20 2.32 -0.76
N ARG A 125 5.31 1.49 -1.33
CA ARG A 125 3.90 1.45 -0.93
C ARG A 125 3.76 1.26 0.57
N GLU A 126 4.47 0.29 1.11
CA GLU A 126 4.33 -0.08 2.51
C GLU A 126 4.92 0.97 3.45
N CYS A 127 6.04 1.60 3.08
CA CYS A 127 6.57 2.75 3.83
C CYS A 127 5.58 3.93 3.83
N GLN A 128 5.02 4.28 2.67
CA GLN A 128 4.09 5.41 2.53
C GLN A 128 2.81 5.15 3.33
N ASN A 129 2.22 3.95 3.21
CA ASN A 129 1.04 3.58 3.99
C ASN A 129 1.32 3.65 5.50
N ALA A 130 2.45 3.11 5.95
CA ALA A 130 2.82 3.16 7.36
C ALA A 130 3.04 4.60 7.86
N ALA A 131 3.70 5.46 7.07
CA ALA A 131 3.90 6.87 7.41
C ALA A 131 2.57 7.63 7.53
N ILE A 132 1.66 7.46 6.57
CA ILE A 132 0.32 8.06 6.60
C ILE A 132 -0.44 7.62 7.86
N LEU A 133 -0.41 6.33 8.19
CA LEU A 133 -1.09 5.81 9.38
C LEU A 133 -0.51 6.38 10.68
N GLN A 134 0.81 6.51 10.77
CA GLN A 134 1.46 7.13 11.94
C GLN A 134 1.06 8.61 12.11
N MET A 135 0.96 9.36 11.01
CA MET A 135 0.51 10.76 11.04
C MET A 135 -0.96 10.88 11.45
N ILE A 136 -1.81 9.98 10.96
CA ILE A 136 -3.22 9.91 11.34
C ILE A 136 -3.39 9.59 12.83
N GLU A 137 -2.65 8.59 13.35
CA GLU A 137 -2.67 8.25 14.76
C GLU A 137 -2.22 9.43 15.63
N ALA A 138 -1.13 10.09 15.26
CA ALA A 138 -0.63 11.27 15.98
C ALA A 138 -1.65 12.42 16.02
N ALA A 139 -2.28 12.73 14.88
CA ALA A 139 -3.31 13.76 14.83
C ALA A 139 -4.54 13.39 15.68
N LEU A 140 -4.92 12.11 15.74
CA LEU A 140 -6.05 11.63 16.56
C LEU A 140 -5.74 11.64 18.06
N GLU A 141 -4.48 11.42 18.44
CA GLU A 141 -4.03 11.55 19.84
C GLU A 141 -4.13 13.01 20.34
N GLU A 142 -3.94 13.98 19.44
CA GLU A 142 -4.04 15.40 19.78
C GLU A 142 -5.50 15.91 19.82
N ARG A 143 -6.35 15.43 18.90
CA ARG A 143 -7.73 15.93 18.77
C ARG A 143 -8.64 15.00 17.94
N PRO A 144 -9.96 15.08 18.16
CA PRO A 144 -10.94 14.58 17.20
C PRO A 144 -10.84 15.29 15.84
N ILE A 145 -11.02 14.54 14.76
CA ILE A 145 -10.86 14.98 13.38
C ILE A 145 -12.23 14.98 12.69
N PRO A 146 -12.81 16.16 12.39
CA PRO A 146 -14.00 16.24 11.55
C PRO A 146 -13.60 16.00 10.09
N LEU A 147 -14.12 14.92 9.50
CA LEU A 147 -13.88 14.60 8.09
C LEU A 147 -14.67 15.53 7.18
N ARG A 148 -14.19 15.73 5.95
CA ARG A 148 -14.88 16.56 4.96
C ARG A 148 -16.08 15.85 4.34
N TYR A 149 -16.01 14.53 4.22
CA TYR A 149 -17.04 13.67 3.63
C TYR A 149 -17.31 12.48 4.53
N GLU A 150 -18.58 12.27 4.89
CA GLU A 150 -19.04 11.08 5.64
C GLU A 150 -19.05 9.81 4.75
N HIS A 151 -19.32 9.99 3.46
CA HIS A 151 -19.34 8.94 2.44
C HIS A 151 -18.45 9.34 1.26
N PRO A 152 -17.12 9.27 1.40
CA PRO A 152 -16.20 9.55 0.30
C PRO A 152 -16.31 8.46 -0.79
N GLU A 153 -16.51 8.85 -2.04
CA GLU A 153 -16.66 7.92 -3.17
C GLU A 153 -15.57 8.08 -4.23
N THR A 154 -14.92 9.25 -4.27
CA THR A 154 -13.92 9.60 -5.27
C THR A 154 -12.53 9.74 -4.66
N GLN A 155 -11.48 9.61 -5.48
CA GLN A 155 -10.10 9.84 -5.04
C GLN A 155 -9.91 11.23 -4.45
N ALA A 156 -10.56 12.25 -5.02
CA ALA A 156 -10.50 13.62 -4.52
C ALA A 156 -11.14 13.77 -3.13
N GLN A 157 -12.28 13.12 -2.88
CA GLN A 157 -12.92 13.10 -1.57
C GLN A 157 -12.10 12.30 -0.55
N ALA A 158 -11.56 11.15 -0.95
CA ALA A 158 -10.66 10.33 -0.14
C ALA A 158 -9.41 11.12 0.28
N MET A 159 -8.79 11.83 -0.67
CA MET A 159 -7.67 12.74 -0.42
C MET A 159 -8.06 13.87 0.52
N ALA A 160 -9.23 14.49 0.31
CA ALA A 160 -9.72 15.57 1.15
C ALA A 160 -9.98 15.14 2.61
N ASN A 161 -10.46 13.90 2.81
CA ASN A 161 -10.57 13.31 4.15
C ASN A 161 -9.20 13.04 4.78
N MET A 162 -8.25 12.49 4.02
CA MET A 162 -6.89 12.25 4.52
C MET A 162 -6.19 13.57 4.90
N LEU A 163 -6.36 14.63 4.12
CA LEU A 163 -5.78 15.94 4.43
C LEU A 163 -6.47 16.66 5.60
N ALA A 164 -7.65 16.21 6.06
CA ALA A 164 -8.30 16.79 7.25
C ALA A 164 -7.48 16.57 8.54
N PHE A 165 -6.60 15.56 8.53
CA PHE A 165 -5.66 15.29 9.62
C PHE A 165 -4.51 16.28 9.68
N SER A 166 -4.27 17.04 8.60
CA SER A 166 -3.17 18.02 8.53
C SER A 166 -3.52 19.43 9.00
N VAL A 167 -4.79 19.69 9.29
CA VAL A 167 -5.26 21.00 9.71
C VAL A 167 -4.81 21.26 11.16
N PRO A 168 -4.18 22.40 11.47
CA PRO A 168 -3.84 22.75 12.85
C PRO A 168 -5.07 22.79 13.75
N ARG A 169 -4.90 22.48 15.04
CA ARG A 169 -5.99 22.43 16.03
C ARG A 169 -6.82 23.73 16.07
N GLU A 170 -6.16 24.88 16.02
CA GLU A 170 -6.79 26.20 16.08
C GLU A 170 -7.72 26.44 14.89
N GLU A 171 -7.25 26.13 13.68
CA GLU A 171 -8.05 26.24 12.45
C GLU A 171 -9.21 25.24 12.44
N ALA A 172 -8.99 24.01 12.92
CA ALA A 172 -10.03 22.99 12.99
C ALA A 172 -11.19 23.40 13.92
N GLN A 173 -10.88 24.04 15.05
CA GLN A 173 -11.89 24.55 15.99
C GLN A 173 -12.73 25.67 15.37
N GLN A 174 -12.11 26.58 14.62
CA GLN A 174 -12.84 27.64 13.90
C GLN A 174 -13.75 27.06 12.81
N GLN A 175 -13.29 26.06 12.07
CA GLN A 175 -14.08 25.43 11.01
C GLN A 175 -15.27 24.60 11.52
N GLN A 176 -15.19 24.05 12.74
CA GLN A 176 -16.30 23.31 13.36
C GLN A 176 -17.48 24.21 13.73
N ALA A 177 -17.24 25.49 14.02
CA ALA A 177 -18.29 26.42 14.42
C ALA A 177 -19.23 26.84 13.25
N VAL A 178 -18.88 26.50 11.99
CA VAL A 178 -19.48 27.12 10.79
C VAL A 178 -20.22 26.11 9.87
N GLY A 179 -20.24 24.81 10.17
CA GLY A 179 -20.64 23.80 9.16
C GLY A 179 -21.47 22.58 9.61
N SER A 180 -22.06 21.93 8.58
CA SER A 180 -22.96 20.77 8.55
C SER A 180 -22.45 19.50 9.27
N PRO A 181 -23.29 18.46 9.43
CA PRO A 181 -22.88 17.19 10.05
C PRO A 181 -21.67 16.60 9.32
N ARG A 182 -20.58 16.40 10.05
CA ARG A 182 -19.37 15.74 9.58
C ARG A 182 -19.17 14.47 10.40
N ALA A 183 -18.76 13.38 9.76
CA ALA A 183 -18.25 12.23 10.51
C ALA A 183 -17.03 12.70 11.31
N VAL A 184 -17.03 12.46 12.62
CA VAL A 184 -15.91 12.79 13.50
C VAL A 184 -15.18 11.51 13.88
N LEU A 185 -13.91 11.43 13.53
CA LEU A 185 -13.02 10.37 14.01
C LEU A 185 -12.36 10.85 15.29
N SER A 186 -12.59 10.13 16.39
CA SER A 186 -12.01 10.45 17.71
C SER A 186 -10.91 9.48 18.14
N TYR A 187 -10.79 8.33 17.46
CA TYR A 187 -9.78 7.32 17.73
C TYR A 187 -9.54 6.50 16.47
N SER A 188 -8.34 5.90 16.38
CA SER A 188 -8.06 4.84 15.41
C SER A 188 -8.44 3.50 16.04
N PRO A 189 -9.11 2.59 15.30
CA PRO A 189 -9.12 1.18 15.70
C PRO A 189 -7.68 0.66 15.84
N PRO A 190 -7.44 -0.41 16.62
CA PRO A 190 -6.09 -0.95 16.78
C PRO A 190 -5.48 -1.34 15.44
N ILE A 191 -4.48 -0.58 14.98
CA ILE A 191 -3.65 -0.94 13.84
C ILE A 191 -2.34 -1.53 14.33
N ARG A 192 -1.68 -2.29 13.47
CA ARG A 192 -0.38 -2.87 13.78
C ARG A 192 0.68 -1.78 13.89
N ARG A 193 1.40 -1.71 15.01
CA ARG A 193 2.43 -0.69 15.19
C ARG A 193 3.60 -0.89 14.21
N CYS A 194 3.99 0.16 13.51
CA CYS A 194 5.22 0.23 12.72
C CYS A 194 6.33 0.92 13.51
N TYR A 195 7.50 0.29 13.59
CA TYR A 195 8.68 0.80 14.29
C TYR A 195 9.70 1.46 13.34
N GLY A 196 9.41 1.50 12.04
CA GLY A 196 10.20 2.20 11.03
C GLY A 196 10.96 1.29 10.10
N TRP A 197 11.69 1.92 9.17
CA TRP A 197 12.49 1.21 8.18
C TRP A 197 13.92 0.95 8.65
N LEU A 198 14.54 -0.08 8.06
CA LEU A 198 15.94 -0.46 8.20
C LEU A 198 16.54 -0.81 6.83
N ASP A 199 17.85 -0.66 6.70
CA ASP A 199 18.63 -1.22 5.58
C ASP A 199 19.12 -2.61 5.97
N PHE A 200 18.61 -3.64 5.33
CA PHE A 200 18.98 -5.03 5.61
C PHE A 200 20.19 -5.45 4.78
N ASP A 201 21.29 -5.76 5.45
CA ASP A 201 22.49 -6.29 4.80
C ASP A 201 22.30 -7.76 4.42
N GLY A 202 22.34 -8.06 3.11
CA GLY A 202 22.23 -9.40 2.55
C GLY A 202 23.31 -10.36 3.06
N ASP A 203 24.46 -9.86 3.54
CA ASP A 203 25.49 -10.71 4.14
C ASP A 203 25.05 -11.37 5.46
N LEU A 204 24.03 -10.82 6.14
CA LEU A 204 23.43 -11.44 7.32
C LEU A 204 22.84 -12.83 7.01
N ILE A 205 22.40 -13.06 5.76
CA ILE A 205 21.82 -14.35 5.33
C ILE A 205 22.83 -15.50 5.45
N LYS A 206 24.14 -15.21 5.34
CA LYS A 206 25.20 -16.21 5.51
C LYS A 206 25.15 -16.84 6.91
N HIS A 207 24.86 -16.02 7.92
CA HIS A 207 24.90 -16.36 9.34
C HIS A 207 23.57 -16.87 9.91
N MET A 208 22.48 -16.80 9.13
CA MET A 208 21.18 -17.31 9.55
C MET A 208 21.18 -18.85 9.63
N PRO A 209 20.49 -19.45 10.61
CA PRO A 209 20.14 -20.87 10.58
C PRO A 209 19.44 -21.24 9.27
N TYR A 210 19.79 -22.40 8.72
CA TYR A 210 19.32 -22.84 7.40
C TYR A 210 17.79 -22.83 7.27
N GLN A 211 17.07 -23.22 8.32
CA GLN A 211 15.61 -23.34 8.34
C GLN A 211 14.89 -21.99 8.16
N ILE A 212 15.55 -20.89 8.55
CA ILE A 212 14.97 -19.55 8.47
C ILE A 212 15.53 -18.73 7.33
N LYS A 213 16.43 -19.27 6.50
CA LYS A 213 16.93 -18.55 5.31
C LYS A 213 15.78 -18.23 4.35
N PRO A 214 15.82 -17.05 3.70
CA PRO A 214 14.86 -16.71 2.67
C PRO A 214 14.98 -17.73 1.54
N GLN A 215 13.84 -18.23 1.06
CA GLN A 215 13.81 -19.22 -0.02
C GLN A 215 13.47 -18.53 -1.33
N PRO A 216 14.20 -18.78 -2.43
CA PRO A 216 13.87 -18.20 -3.73
C PRO A 216 12.45 -18.55 -4.15
N ARG A 217 11.68 -17.55 -4.59
CA ARG A 217 10.33 -17.76 -5.11
C ARG A 217 10.40 -18.30 -6.53
N LYS A 218 10.51 -19.63 -6.66
CA LYS A 218 10.65 -20.36 -7.94
C LYS A 218 9.50 -20.12 -8.94
N GLN A 219 8.36 -19.61 -8.47
CA GLN A 219 7.20 -19.30 -9.30
C GLN A 219 7.39 -18.02 -10.13
N ASP A 220 8.32 -17.14 -9.72
CA ASP A 220 8.60 -15.90 -10.44
C ASP A 220 9.67 -16.11 -11.52
N LYS A 221 9.63 -15.30 -12.58
CA LYS A 221 10.59 -15.33 -13.69
C LYS A 221 11.13 -13.92 -13.95
N PRO A 222 12.38 -13.60 -13.55
CA PRO A 222 13.30 -14.43 -12.77
C PRO A 222 12.81 -14.66 -11.32
N PRO A 223 13.30 -15.69 -10.61
CA PRO A 223 12.94 -15.92 -9.21
C PRO A 223 13.37 -14.75 -8.34
N HIS A 224 12.46 -14.20 -7.54
CA HIS A 224 12.84 -13.27 -6.48
C HIS A 224 13.71 -14.02 -5.46
N SER A 225 14.86 -13.46 -5.14
CA SER A 225 15.81 -14.03 -4.17
C SER A 225 16.63 -12.93 -3.50
N MET A 226 17.09 -13.22 -2.28
CA MET A 226 18.05 -12.37 -1.59
C MET A 226 19.45 -12.95 -1.72
N SER A 227 20.39 -12.13 -2.19
CA SER A 227 21.78 -12.50 -2.41
C SER A 227 22.69 -11.71 -1.47
N PRO A 228 23.77 -12.33 -0.95
CA PRO A 228 24.80 -11.61 -0.22
C PRO A 228 25.43 -10.47 -1.04
N GLY A 229 25.93 -9.45 -0.36
CA GLY A 229 26.52 -8.24 -0.97
C GLY A 229 25.53 -7.19 -1.46
N ASN A 230 24.21 -7.44 -1.36
CA ASN A 230 23.18 -6.43 -1.63
C ASN A 230 22.59 -5.89 -0.33
N THR A 231 22.12 -4.65 -0.38
CA THR A 231 21.33 -4.03 0.69
C THR A 231 19.85 -4.01 0.29
N TYR A 232 19.00 -4.53 1.17
CA TYR A 232 17.56 -4.66 0.97
C TYR A 232 16.79 -3.68 1.85
N HIS A 233 15.57 -3.34 1.42
CA HIS A 233 14.66 -2.58 2.26
C HIS A 233 14.03 -3.50 3.31
N ALA A 234 13.91 -3.00 4.54
CA ALA A 234 13.22 -3.70 5.61
C ALA A 234 12.35 -2.76 6.44
N ILE A 235 11.29 -3.32 7.04
CA ILE A 235 10.42 -2.62 7.99
C ILE A 235 10.23 -3.49 9.23
N VAL A 236 10.30 -2.86 10.40
CA VAL A 236 10.03 -3.51 11.67
C VAL A 236 8.62 -3.18 12.14
N TYR A 237 7.91 -4.22 12.56
CA TYR A 237 6.55 -4.11 13.05
C TYR A 237 6.37 -4.82 14.38
N GLU A 238 5.26 -4.48 15.04
CA GLU A 238 4.69 -5.27 16.12
C GLU A 238 4.45 -6.71 15.69
N TYR A 239 4.75 -7.64 16.59
CA TYR A 239 4.31 -9.02 16.46
C TYR A 239 2.90 -9.14 17.01
N ILE A 240 1.96 -9.53 16.15
CA ILE A 240 0.60 -9.91 16.54
C ILE A 240 0.59 -11.43 16.66
N SER A 241 0.07 -11.95 17.78
CA SER A 241 -0.18 -13.38 17.98
C SER A 241 -1.04 -13.95 16.85
N GLU A 242 -0.95 -15.26 16.65
CA GLU A 242 -1.70 -15.95 15.59
C GLU A 242 -3.18 -16.17 15.97
N ASP A 243 -3.74 -15.27 16.77
CA ASP A 243 -5.11 -15.33 17.24
C ASP A 243 -6.08 -15.18 16.06
N ASP A 244 -7.25 -15.78 16.23
CA ASP A 244 -8.33 -15.71 15.26
C ASP A 244 -8.78 -14.27 15.03
N ASN A 245 -9.24 -14.01 13.81
CA ASN A 245 -9.73 -12.70 13.45
C ASN A 245 -11.16 -12.51 13.93
N GLU A 246 -11.34 -11.55 14.83
CA GLU A 246 -12.67 -11.08 15.22
C GLU A 246 -13.32 -10.28 14.08
N PRO A 247 -14.47 -10.71 13.52
CA PRO A 247 -15.12 -10.03 12.39
C PRO A 247 -15.46 -8.57 12.68
N ALA A 248 -15.82 -8.25 13.92
CA ALA A 248 -16.10 -6.88 14.36
C ALA A 248 -14.88 -5.97 14.24
N SER A 249 -13.70 -6.47 14.61
CA SER A 249 -12.43 -5.75 14.50
C SER A 249 -12.05 -5.49 13.05
N ILE A 250 -12.20 -6.50 12.17
CA ILE A 250 -12.00 -6.32 10.73
C ILE A 250 -12.96 -5.25 10.20
N LYS A 251 -14.26 -5.35 10.50
CA LYS A 251 -15.27 -4.40 10.02
C LYS A 251 -14.99 -2.97 10.48
N ALA A 252 -14.57 -2.79 11.73
CA ALA A 252 -14.18 -1.48 12.27
C ALA A 252 -12.97 -0.91 11.51
N LEU A 253 -11.95 -1.73 11.24
CA LEU A 253 -10.76 -1.28 10.53
C LEU A 253 -11.04 -1.02 9.04
N LEU A 254 -11.89 -1.81 8.39
CA LEU A 254 -12.36 -1.57 7.02
C LEU A 254 -13.08 -0.23 6.90
N ARG A 255 -14.00 0.06 7.84
CA ARG A 255 -14.69 1.36 7.89
C ARG A 255 -13.70 2.50 8.10
N PHE A 256 -12.74 2.33 8.99
CA PHE A 256 -11.71 3.32 9.24
C PHE A 256 -10.89 3.60 7.99
N PHE A 257 -10.30 2.57 7.36
CA PHE A 257 -9.53 2.72 6.11
C PHE A 257 -10.32 3.42 5.01
N HIS A 258 -11.60 3.08 4.85
CA HIS A 258 -12.45 3.79 3.89
C HIS A 258 -12.57 5.28 4.21
N LEU A 259 -12.87 5.64 5.47
CA LEU A 259 -13.02 7.03 5.89
C LEU A 259 -11.74 7.85 5.74
N ILE A 260 -10.58 7.26 6.04
CA ILE A 260 -9.27 7.91 5.88
C ILE A 260 -8.70 7.82 4.45
N GLY A 261 -9.47 7.27 3.51
CA GLY A 261 -9.19 7.33 2.07
C GLY A 261 -8.41 6.16 1.49
N PHE A 262 -8.05 5.15 2.29
CA PHE A 262 -7.32 3.99 1.79
C PHE A 262 -8.23 3.12 0.91
N SER A 263 -7.71 2.74 -0.27
CA SER A 263 -8.32 1.74 -1.13
C SER A 263 -7.58 0.41 -0.98
N PHE A 264 -8.30 -0.70 -1.09
CA PHE A 264 -7.70 -2.04 -1.08
C PHE A 264 -7.15 -2.43 -2.45
N THR A 265 -6.28 -3.43 -2.49
CA THR A 265 -5.89 -4.08 -3.75
C THR A 265 -6.99 -5.01 -4.25
N CYS A 266 -6.84 -5.50 -5.49
CA CYS A 266 -7.84 -6.32 -6.17
C CYS A 266 -8.09 -7.71 -5.56
N SER A 267 -7.28 -8.13 -4.58
CA SER A 267 -7.34 -9.48 -4.00
C SER A 267 -6.88 -9.47 -2.54
N PRO A 268 -7.64 -8.80 -1.64
CA PRO A 268 -7.33 -8.82 -0.22
C PRO A 268 -7.40 -10.27 0.27
N ARG A 269 -6.50 -10.64 1.17
CA ARG A 269 -6.44 -12.03 1.66
C ARG A 269 -6.64 -12.05 3.16
N ILE A 270 -7.59 -12.85 3.65
CA ILE A 270 -7.81 -13.00 5.09
C ILE A 270 -6.57 -13.48 5.85
N LYS A 271 -5.67 -14.21 5.18
CA LYS A 271 -4.37 -14.63 5.75
C LYS A 271 -3.43 -13.46 6.09
N ASN A 272 -3.66 -12.30 5.48
CA ASN A 272 -2.94 -11.06 5.77
C ASN A 272 -3.57 -10.30 6.95
N TRP A 273 -4.48 -10.94 7.70
CA TRP A 273 -5.09 -10.41 8.91
C TRP A 273 -4.82 -11.35 10.08
N LYS A 274 -4.46 -10.78 11.24
CA LYS A 274 -4.23 -11.49 12.51
C LYS A 274 -4.78 -10.68 13.67
N GLY A 275 -5.50 -11.32 14.59
CA GLY A 275 -6.15 -10.62 15.72
C GLY A 275 -7.01 -9.43 15.30
N GLY A 276 -7.63 -9.49 14.11
CA GLY A 276 -8.45 -8.41 13.54
C GLY A 276 -7.66 -7.23 12.95
N ARG A 277 -6.33 -7.33 12.82
CA ARG A 277 -5.45 -6.28 12.29
C ARG A 277 -4.85 -6.69 10.94
N LEU A 278 -4.73 -5.75 10.01
CA LEU A 278 -4.00 -5.95 8.76
C LEU A 278 -2.50 -6.03 9.04
N ILE A 279 -1.86 -7.14 8.68
CA ILE A 279 -0.41 -7.34 8.86
C ILE A 279 0.41 -7.08 7.59
N ASP A 280 -0.20 -7.08 6.42
CA ASP A 280 0.47 -6.79 5.14
C ASP A 280 0.07 -5.40 4.64
N GLY A 281 0.95 -4.41 4.80
CA GLY A 281 0.65 -3.02 4.43
C GLY A 281 0.50 -2.80 2.93
N SER A 282 0.93 -3.75 2.09
CA SER A 282 0.78 -3.68 0.62
C SER A 282 -0.66 -3.92 0.13
N ASP A 283 -1.53 -4.48 0.97
CA ASP A 283 -2.93 -4.79 0.63
C ASP A 283 -3.83 -3.54 0.57
N VAL A 284 -3.32 -2.40 1.01
CA VAL A 284 -3.99 -1.10 0.94
C VAL A 284 -3.12 -0.09 0.19
N VAL A 285 -3.73 1.00 -0.26
CA VAL A 285 -3.05 2.10 -0.95
C VAL A 285 -3.70 3.39 -0.45
N TYR A 286 -2.90 4.33 0.04
CA TYR A 286 -3.38 5.67 0.40
C TYR A 286 -3.81 6.46 -0.85
N PRO A 287 -4.66 7.50 -0.74
CA PRO A 287 -5.21 8.28 -1.86
C PRO A 287 -4.19 8.82 -2.87
N GLY A 288 -2.97 9.16 -2.45
CA GLY A 288 -1.90 9.64 -3.34
C GLY A 288 -1.01 8.54 -3.91
N GLY A 289 -1.19 7.30 -3.47
CA GLY A 289 -0.31 6.18 -3.79
C GLY A 289 -0.54 5.58 -5.17
N VAL A 290 0.54 5.05 -5.76
CA VAL A 290 0.48 4.33 -7.04
C VAL A 290 -0.38 3.08 -6.90
N GLY A 291 -1.43 3.00 -7.73
CA GLY A 291 -2.36 1.88 -7.77
C GLY A 291 -3.61 2.07 -6.90
N TRP A 292 -3.84 3.26 -6.33
CA TRP A 292 -5.14 3.58 -5.72
C TRP A 292 -6.25 3.44 -6.77
N ASN A 293 -7.34 2.77 -6.40
CA ASN A 293 -8.41 2.47 -7.35
C ASN A 293 -9.79 2.62 -6.70
N VAL A 294 -10.65 3.41 -7.35
CA VAL A 294 -12.03 3.65 -6.91
C VAL A 294 -12.87 2.36 -6.84
N GLN A 295 -12.58 1.35 -7.67
CA GLN A 295 -13.33 0.09 -7.72
C GLN A 295 -13.17 -0.76 -6.44
N TYR A 296 -12.06 -0.59 -5.72
CA TYR A 296 -11.78 -1.31 -4.48
C TYR A 296 -11.96 -0.43 -3.23
N TYR A 297 -12.21 0.86 -3.43
CA TYR A 297 -12.44 1.81 -2.36
C TYR A 297 -13.85 1.66 -1.80
N GLY A 298 -13.98 1.35 -0.51
CA GLY A 298 -15.28 1.10 0.14
C GLY A 298 -16.06 -0.08 -0.45
N SER A 299 -15.39 -0.97 -1.21
CA SER A 299 -16.06 -1.98 -2.03
C SER A 299 -16.69 -3.09 -1.18
N PRO A 300 -18.00 -3.40 -1.35
CA PRO A 300 -18.64 -4.53 -0.67
C PRO A 300 -17.99 -5.87 -0.96
N ARG A 301 -17.35 -6.03 -2.14
CA ARG A 301 -16.63 -7.26 -2.52
C ARG A 301 -15.42 -7.52 -1.64
N ILE A 302 -14.72 -6.45 -1.22
CA ILE A 302 -13.57 -6.53 -0.31
C ILE A 302 -14.05 -6.97 1.08
N ALA A 303 -15.12 -6.35 1.57
CA ALA A 303 -15.73 -6.72 2.85
C ALA A 303 -16.21 -8.17 2.85
N ALA A 304 -16.91 -8.61 1.80
CA ALA A 304 -17.35 -9.99 1.60
C ALA A 304 -16.19 -11.00 1.63
N ALA A 305 -15.11 -10.70 0.90
CA ALA A 305 -13.93 -11.57 0.84
C ALA A 305 -13.21 -11.73 2.18
N LEU A 306 -13.29 -10.73 3.07
CA LEU A 306 -12.61 -10.72 4.36
C LEU A 306 -13.51 -11.20 5.52
N LEU A 307 -14.82 -10.98 5.43
CA LEU A 307 -15.77 -11.31 6.49
C LEU A 307 -16.50 -12.64 6.24
N GLY A 308 -16.28 -13.28 5.10
CA GLY A 308 -16.93 -14.54 4.74
C GLY A 308 -18.39 -14.38 4.29
N SER A 309 -18.91 -13.15 4.23
CA SER A 309 -20.24 -12.82 3.73
C SER A 309 -20.21 -12.66 2.21
N ASP A 310 -20.02 -13.75 1.45
CA ASP A 310 -20.28 -13.70 0.00
C ASP A 310 -21.79 -13.50 -0.21
N PRO A 311 -22.24 -12.40 -0.82
CA PRO A 311 -23.66 -12.19 -1.11
C PRO A 311 -24.26 -13.34 -1.93
N ARG A 312 -23.44 -14.09 -2.69
CA ARG A 312 -23.87 -15.25 -3.47
C ARG A 312 -24.09 -16.51 -2.63
N LEU A 313 -23.54 -16.58 -1.42
CA LEU A 313 -23.81 -17.66 -0.46
C LEU A 313 -25.10 -17.38 0.29
N GLU A 314 -25.33 -16.13 0.73
CA GLU A 314 -26.60 -15.72 1.36
C GLU A 314 -27.79 -15.86 0.39
N GLU A 315 -27.61 -15.51 -0.90
CA GLU A 315 -28.64 -15.67 -1.93
C GLU A 315 -28.90 -17.15 -2.28
N ARG A 316 -27.90 -18.03 -2.12
CA ARG A 316 -28.07 -19.50 -2.26
C ARG A 316 -28.77 -20.12 -1.05
N GLU A 317 -28.48 -19.65 0.16
CA GLU A 317 -29.15 -20.11 1.38
C GLU A 317 -30.60 -19.60 1.45
N ALA A 318 -30.86 -18.36 1.05
CA ALA A 318 -32.22 -17.82 0.92
C ALA A 318 -33.05 -18.56 -0.15
N ASN A 319 -32.45 -18.95 -1.27
CA ASN A 319 -33.11 -19.74 -2.33
C ASN A 319 -33.28 -21.23 -1.98
N ASN A 320 -32.43 -21.78 -1.10
CA ASN A 320 -32.60 -23.14 -0.60
C ASN A 320 -33.69 -23.21 0.48
N ASN A 321 -33.78 -22.21 1.35
CA ASN A 321 -34.81 -22.16 2.39
C ASN A 321 -36.22 -21.88 1.84
N SER A 322 -36.34 -21.20 0.71
CA SER A 322 -37.62 -20.98 0.01
C SER A 322 -38.07 -22.15 -0.87
N ARG A 323 -37.25 -23.20 -1.02
CA ARG A 323 -37.64 -24.47 -1.67
C ARG A 323 -38.09 -25.54 -0.68
N ILE A 324 -37.99 -25.29 0.63
CA ILE A 324 -38.32 -26.24 1.70
C ILE A 324 -39.64 -25.85 2.41
N THR A 325 -40.25 -24.71 2.06
CA THR A 325 -41.60 -24.31 2.52
C THR A 325 -42.68 -24.59 1.49
#